data_AF-A0A3D3K737-F1
#
_entry.id   AF-A0A3D3K737-F1
#
_cell.length_a   1.000
_cell.length_b   1.000
_cell.length_c   1.000
_cell.angle_alpha   90.00
_cell.angle_beta   90.00
_cell.angle_gamma   90.00
#
_symmetry.space_group_name_H-M   'P 1'
#
loop_
_entity.id
_entity.type
_entity.pdbx_description
1 polymer ?
#
loop_
_entity_poly.entity_id
_entity_poly.type
_entity_poly.pdbx_seq_one_letter_code
_entity_poly.pdbx_strand_id
1 'polypeptide(L)'
;MFRVLFLFLPIFIFSNILKVGKNEKFKTIQSAVASSQSGDSILVESGHYKEGNINITKPLTIIGIGRPVLDGEMKYEILSFRANHIVL
;
A
#
# COMPACT_ATOMS: atom_id res chain seq x y z
N MET A 1 -38.64 -26.14 18.90
CA MET A 1 -38.52 -25.29 17.68
C MET A 1 -37.05 -24.90 17.51
N PHE A 2 -36.57 -24.95 16.28
CA PHE A 2 -35.17 -25.08 15.83
C PHE A 2 -34.09 -24.33 16.64
N ARG A 3 -33.09 -25.07 17.14
CA ARG A 3 -31.82 -24.52 17.65
C ARG A 3 -30.94 -24.18 16.45
N VAL A 4 -30.73 -22.89 16.18
CA VAL A 4 -29.79 -22.45 15.14
C VAL A 4 -28.38 -22.61 15.68
N LEU A 5 -27.64 -23.59 15.15
CA LEU A 5 -26.21 -23.75 15.40
C LEU A 5 -25.44 -22.86 14.40
N PHE A 6 -25.00 -21.69 14.85
CA PHE A 6 -24.20 -20.77 14.02
C PHE A 6 -22.73 -21.22 14.05
N LEU A 7 -22.28 -21.88 12.99
CA LEU A 7 -20.88 -22.30 12.85
C LEU A 7 -20.03 -21.08 12.45
N PHE A 8 -19.29 -20.50 13.41
CA PHE A 8 -18.29 -19.45 13.12
C PHE A 8 -17.11 -20.05 12.37
N LEU A 9 -17.08 -19.91 11.04
CA LEU A 9 -15.89 -20.20 10.24
C LEU A 9 -14.88 -19.05 10.46
N PRO A 10 -13.62 -19.32 10.82
CA PRO A 10 -12.64 -18.25 10.97
C PRO A 10 -12.40 -17.55 9.63
N ILE A 11 -12.54 -16.23 9.63
CA ILE A 11 -12.18 -15.38 8.49
C ILE A 11 -10.66 -15.18 8.58
N PHE A 12 -9.92 -15.86 7.70
CA PHE A 12 -8.49 -15.61 7.56
C PHE A 12 -8.30 -14.31 6.77
N ILE A 13 -7.82 -13.26 7.44
CA ILE A 13 -7.39 -12.02 6.79
C ILE A 13 -5.89 -12.09 6.59
N PHE A 14 -5.44 -12.12 5.34
CA PHE A 14 -4.02 -12.07 4.98
C PHE A 14 -3.70 -10.72 4.36
N SER A 15 -2.64 -10.08 4.85
CA SER A 15 -2.01 -8.93 4.21
C SER A 15 -1.11 -9.41 3.07
N ASN A 16 -1.24 -8.83 1.89
CA ASN A 16 -0.33 -9.06 0.79
C ASN A 16 0.90 -8.16 0.88
N ILE A 17 1.96 -8.57 0.20
CA ILE A 17 3.17 -7.77 0.01
C ILE A 17 3.29 -7.44 -1.47
N LEU A 18 3.22 -6.15 -1.80
CA LEU A 18 3.40 -5.63 -3.15
C LEU A 18 4.80 -5.04 -3.25
N LYS A 19 5.54 -5.39 -4.31
CA LYS A 19 6.89 -4.86 -4.56
C LYS A 19 6.88 -3.83 -5.66
N VAL A 20 7.54 -2.71 -5.40
CA VAL A 20 7.70 -1.57 -6.32
C VAL A 20 9.18 -1.42 -6.64
N GLY A 21 9.52 -1.35 -7.92
CA GLY A 21 10.92 -1.31 -8.36
C GLY A 21 11.07 -1.44 -9.87
N LYS A 22 12.25 -1.07 -10.39
CA LYS A 22 12.57 -1.18 -11.82
C LYS A 22 12.38 -2.59 -12.36
N ASN A 23 12.65 -3.62 -11.55
CA ASN A 23 12.52 -5.03 -11.92
C ASN A 23 11.30 -5.73 -11.32
N GLU A 24 10.44 -5.00 -10.61
CA GLU A 24 9.29 -5.57 -9.90
C GLU A 24 7.99 -5.45 -10.70
N LYS A 25 6.92 -6.10 -10.23
CA LYS A 25 5.60 -6.05 -10.87
C LYS A 25 5.07 -4.62 -10.98
N PHE A 26 5.21 -3.83 -9.91
CA PHE A 26 4.80 -2.44 -9.90
C PHE A 26 6.01 -1.55 -10.17
N LYS A 27 5.89 -0.65 -11.15
CA LYS A 27 6.95 0.31 -11.49
C LYS A 27 6.82 1.63 -10.72
N THR A 28 5.60 1.93 -10.25
CA THR A 28 5.26 3.16 -9.51
C THR A 28 4.56 2.82 -8.21
N ILE A 29 4.71 3.69 -7.21
CA ILE A 29 4.07 3.55 -5.91
C ILE A 29 2.57 3.75 -6.04
N GLN A 30 2.12 4.70 -6.87
CA GLN A 30 0.69 4.89 -7.16
C GLN A 30 0.00 3.61 -7.66
N SER A 31 0.66 2.86 -8.56
CA SER A 31 0.08 1.61 -9.10
C SER A 31 -0.03 0.51 -8.05
N ALA A 32 0.93 0.43 -7.12
CA ALA A 32 0.87 -0.49 -6.00
C ALA A 32 -0.21 -0.08 -4.98
N VAL A 33 -0.30 1.21 -4.64
CA VAL A 33 -1.36 1.73 -3.75
C VAL A 33 -2.75 1.47 -4.33
N ALA A 34 -2.94 1.68 -5.63
CA ALA A 34 -4.21 1.38 -6.31
C ALA A 34 -4.58 -0.11 -6.24
N SER A 35 -3.58 -0.99 -6.36
CA SER A 35 -3.77 -2.44 -6.36
C SER A 35 -3.84 -3.08 -4.96
N SER A 36 -3.39 -2.34 -3.93
CA SER A 36 -3.36 -2.81 -2.55
C SER A 36 -4.76 -2.87 -1.91
N GLN A 37 -4.92 -3.77 -0.95
CA GLN A 37 -6.07 -3.86 -0.06
C GLN A 37 -5.74 -3.29 1.32
N SER A 38 -6.76 -3.05 2.14
CA SER A 38 -6.56 -2.55 3.50
C SER A 38 -5.71 -3.53 4.30
N GLY A 39 -4.63 -3.03 4.91
CA GLY A 39 -3.69 -3.80 5.71
C GLY A 39 -2.48 -4.31 4.93
N ASP A 40 -2.46 -4.18 3.60
CA ASP A 40 -1.32 -4.61 2.78
C ASP A 40 -0.04 -3.82 3.07
N SER A 41 1.09 -4.44 2.71
CA SER A 41 2.41 -3.83 2.73
C SER A 41 2.95 -3.58 1.33
N ILE A 42 3.58 -2.44 1.11
CA ILE A 42 4.24 -2.05 -0.14
C ILE A 42 5.74 -1.91 0.14
N LEU A 43 6.56 -2.78 -0.44
CA LEU A 43 8.02 -2.67 -0.40
C LEU A 43 8.49 -1.87 -1.60
N VAL A 44 9.14 -0.74 -1.36
CA VAL A 44 9.64 0.17 -2.38
C VAL A 44 11.16 0.03 -2.45
N GLU A 45 11.65 -0.63 -3.49
CA GLU A 45 13.08 -0.76 -3.75
C GLU A 45 13.76 0.59 -4.00
N SER A 46 15.08 0.63 -3.84
CA SER A 46 15.85 1.86 -4.08
C SER A 46 15.62 2.38 -5.50
N GLY A 47 15.37 3.67 -5.62
CA GLY A 47 15.10 4.31 -6.91
C GLY A 47 14.68 5.76 -6.75
N HIS A 48 14.54 6.45 -7.88
CA HIS A 48 14.03 7.82 -7.95
C HIS A 48 12.64 7.80 -8.60
N TYR A 49 11.62 8.02 -7.79
CA TYR A 49 10.22 7.88 -8.17
C TYR A 49 9.62 9.26 -8.39
N LYS A 50 9.45 9.62 -9.65
CA LYS A 50 8.73 10.82 -10.08
C LYS A 50 7.24 10.54 -10.06
N GLU A 51 6.63 10.78 -8.91
CA GLU A 51 5.24 10.45 -8.66
C GLU A 51 4.40 11.72 -8.70
N GLY A 52 3.14 11.58 -9.13
CA GLY A 52 2.14 12.60 -8.84
C GLY A 52 1.75 12.56 -7.36
N ASN A 53 0.55 13.01 -7.04
CA ASN A 53 0.02 12.82 -5.70
C ASN A 53 -0.25 11.33 -5.41
N ILE A 54 0.43 10.75 -4.42
CA ILE A 54 0.13 9.42 -3.92
C ILE A 54 -0.93 9.55 -2.83
N ASN A 55 -2.18 9.33 -3.23
CA ASN A 55 -3.33 9.44 -2.34
C ASN A 55 -3.59 8.12 -1.60
N ILE A 56 -3.28 8.06 -0.31
CA ILE A 56 -3.42 6.86 0.51
C ILE A 56 -4.72 6.91 1.30
N THR A 57 -5.74 6.22 0.78
CA THR A 57 -7.12 6.25 1.29
C THR A 57 -7.52 5.00 2.07
N LYS A 58 -6.56 4.11 2.35
CA LYS A 58 -6.78 2.88 3.12
C LYS A 58 -5.57 2.59 4.03
N PRO A 59 -5.74 1.86 5.14
CA PRO A 59 -4.63 1.42 5.98
C PRO A 59 -3.59 0.65 5.16
N LEU A 60 -2.34 1.10 5.17
CA LEU A 60 -1.23 0.49 4.43
C LEU A 60 0.07 0.69 5.20
N THR A 61 1.00 -0.25 5.01
CA THR A 61 2.40 -0.08 5.40
C THR A 61 3.23 0.10 4.14
N ILE A 62 3.99 1.19 4.02
CA ILE A 62 4.90 1.42 2.91
C ILE A 62 6.31 1.41 3.49
N ILE A 63 7.23 0.62 2.90
CA ILE A 63 8.57 0.41 3.45
C ILE A 63 9.58 0.69 2.35
N GLY A 64 10.45 1.67 2.59
CA GLY A 64 11.57 1.98 1.69
C GLY A 64 12.77 1.05 1.91
N ILE A 65 13.09 0.24 0.92
CA ILE A 65 14.30 -0.59 0.87
C ILE A 65 15.41 0.20 0.18
N GLY A 66 16.54 0.42 0.86
CA GLY A 66 17.68 1.14 0.27
C GLY A 66 17.44 2.64 0.02
N ARG A 67 16.52 3.26 0.78
CA ARG A 67 16.20 4.71 0.74
C ARG A 67 15.73 5.20 -0.65
N PRO A 68 14.55 4.75 -1.13
CA PRO A 68 13.94 5.33 -2.32
C PRO A 68 13.67 6.82 -2.13
N VAL A 69 13.78 7.59 -3.22
CA VAL A 69 13.50 9.02 -3.25
C VAL A 69 12.18 9.24 -3.96
N LEU A 70 11.27 9.95 -3.29
CA LEU A 70 10.00 10.40 -3.86
C LEU A 70 10.18 11.84 -4.34
N ASP A 71 9.89 12.08 -5.61
CA ASP A 71 10.04 13.39 -6.25
C ASP A 71 8.71 13.86 -6.81
N GLY A 72 8.14 14.90 -6.18
CA GLY A 72 6.91 15.55 -6.63
C GLY A 72 7.14 16.59 -7.74
N GLU A 73 8.37 16.69 -8.26
CA GLU A 73 8.83 17.59 -9.32
C GLU A 73 8.50 19.08 -9.08
N MET A 74 8.34 19.50 -7.81
CA MET A 74 7.81 20.81 -7.40
C MET A 74 6.41 21.14 -7.94
N LYS A 75 5.67 20.13 -8.43
CA LYS A 75 4.33 20.26 -9.02
C LYS A 75 3.24 19.70 -8.13
N TYR A 76 3.57 18.69 -7.32
CA TYR A 76 2.58 17.91 -6.56
C TYR A 76 2.92 17.85 -5.07
N GLU A 77 1.89 17.82 -4.23
CA GLU A 77 1.99 17.22 -2.91
C GLU A 77 2.28 15.73 -3.10
N ILE A 78 3.42 15.24 -2.58
CA ILE A 78 3.90 13.88 -2.83
C ILE A 78 2.96 12.84 -2.20
N LEU A 79 2.60 13.00 -0.92
CA LEU A 79 1.78 12.05 -0.16
C LEU A 79 0.57 12.76 0.44
N SER A 80 -0.64 12.23 0.22
CA SER A 80 -1.83 12.61 1.01
C SER A 80 -2.29 11.41 1.83
N PHE A 81 -2.27 11.54 3.15
CA PHE A 81 -2.79 10.52 4.07
C PHE A 81 -4.26 10.80 4.37
N ARG A 82 -5.17 9.89 3.96
CA ARG A 82 -6.62 10.04 4.11
C ARG A 82 -7.30 8.85 4.79
N ALA A 83 -6.54 8.03 5.49
CA ALA A 83 -7.03 6.93 6.31
C ALA A 83 -6.25 6.80 7.61
N ASN A 84 -6.82 6.08 8.57
CA ASN A 84 -6.14 5.73 9.81
C ASN A 84 -5.17 4.56 9.56
N HIS A 85 -4.20 4.38 10.46
CA HIS A 85 -3.25 3.25 10.45
C HIS A 85 -2.43 3.14 9.17
N ILE A 86 -1.93 4.29 8.67
CA ILE A 86 -0.94 4.33 7.61
C ILE A 86 0.44 4.42 8.26
N VAL A 87 1.38 3.57 7.81
CA VAL A 87 2.77 3.54 8.24
C VAL A 87 3.66 3.76 7.01
N LEU A 88 4.65 4.63 7.13
CA LEU A 88 5.64 4.97 6.09
C LEU A 88 7.06 4.82 6.64
#